data_AF-A0A7Y3MJ54-F1
#
_entry.id   AF-A0A7Y3MJ54-F1
#
_cell.length_a   1.000
_cell.length_b   1.000
_cell.length_c   1.000
_cell.angle_alpha   90.00
_cell.angle_beta   90.00
_cell.angle_gamma   90.00
#
_symmetry.space_group_name_H-M   'P 1'
#
loop_
_entity.id
_entity.type
_entity.pdbx_description
1 polymer ?
#
loop_
_entity_poly.entity_id
_entity_poly.type
_entity_poly.pdbx_seq_one_letter_code
_entity_poly.pdbx_strand_id
1 'polypeptide(L)'
;MPTMPLSQAFYKNFLGNAPDWYKSAIIFFLVLNPILLHTLGPYITGWVLIIEFIFTLAMALRCYPLQSGGLLAIEAIAIGMASPADVLHEIELNLPVILLLVFMVAGIYFMKDLLLFTFTKLLTNVRSKTALSLMFCGVAAVLSAFLDALTVIAVVIAVAVGFYGIYHRAASSQHNGEVNEEKFGDHYREDLDQFRGFLRDLMMHAGVGTALGGVCT
;
A
#
# COMPACT_ATOMS: atom_id res chain seq x y z
N MET A 1 -37.13 23.41 -8.01
CA MET A 1 -35.84 22.71 -8.23
C MET A 1 -35.19 23.35 -9.42
N PRO A 2 -33.97 23.93 -9.33
CA PRO A 2 -33.34 24.53 -10.50
C PRO A 2 -33.05 23.40 -11.49
N THR A 3 -33.64 23.49 -12.69
CA THR A 3 -33.36 22.57 -13.80
C THR A 3 -31.94 22.83 -14.25
N MET A 4 -30.99 22.05 -13.72
CA MET A 4 -29.62 22.10 -14.24
C MET A 4 -29.66 21.67 -15.71
N PRO A 5 -29.06 22.46 -16.63
CA PRO A 5 -28.94 22.04 -18.01
C PRO A 5 -28.20 20.70 -18.08
N LEU A 6 -28.66 19.82 -18.97
CA LEU A 6 -28.17 18.43 -19.09
C LEU A 6 -26.63 18.38 -19.24
N SER A 7 -26.05 19.35 -19.96
CA SER A 7 -24.61 19.52 -20.12
C SER A 7 -23.86 19.73 -18.80
N GLN A 8 -24.44 20.50 -17.86
CA GLN A 8 -23.85 20.75 -16.56
C GLN A 8 -23.97 19.53 -15.64
N ALA A 9 -25.03 18.71 -15.81
CA ALA A 9 -25.16 17.42 -15.13
C ALA A 9 -24.12 16.40 -15.63
N PHE A 10 -23.88 16.31 -16.95
CA PHE A 10 -22.83 15.45 -17.51
C PHE A 10 -21.43 15.90 -17.09
N TYR A 11 -21.14 17.20 -17.12
CA TYR A 11 -19.85 17.75 -16.70
C TYR A 11 -19.55 17.47 -15.20
N LYS A 12 -20.57 17.59 -14.34
CA LYS A 12 -20.43 17.24 -12.92
C LYS A 12 -20.14 15.75 -12.70
N ASN A 13 -20.71 14.87 -13.52
CA ASN A 13 -20.47 13.42 -13.45
C ASN A 13 -19.17 12.98 -14.16
N PHE A 14 -18.66 13.75 -15.11
CA PHE A 14 -17.43 13.47 -15.83
C PHE A 14 -16.23 13.46 -14.86
N LEU A 15 -15.48 12.36 -14.80
CA LEU A 15 -14.33 12.14 -13.90
C LEU A 15 -14.63 12.33 -12.39
N GLY A 16 -15.89 12.21 -11.97
CA GLY A 16 -16.30 12.24 -10.56
C GLY A 16 -15.87 13.51 -9.82
N ASN A 17 -15.22 13.35 -8.66
CA ASN A 17 -14.77 14.44 -7.78
C ASN A 17 -13.46 15.11 -8.23
N ALA A 18 -13.01 14.92 -9.48
CA ALA A 18 -11.82 15.60 -9.97
C ALA A 18 -12.01 17.13 -10.01
N PRO A 19 -10.94 17.92 -9.80
CA PRO A 19 -10.99 19.38 -9.94
C PRO A 19 -11.50 19.82 -11.32
N ASP A 20 -12.29 20.89 -11.37
CA ASP A 20 -12.89 21.37 -12.63
C ASP A 20 -11.84 21.73 -13.69
N TRP A 21 -10.70 22.30 -13.28
CA TRP A 21 -9.60 22.61 -14.20
C TRP A 21 -9.01 21.35 -14.85
N TYR A 22 -8.98 20.24 -14.11
CA TYR A 22 -8.47 18.96 -14.62
C TYR A 22 -9.44 18.36 -15.63
N LYS A 23 -10.75 18.39 -15.34
CA LYS A 23 -11.78 17.96 -16.29
C LYS A 23 -11.69 18.75 -17.60
N SER A 24 -11.51 20.07 -17.50
CA SER A 24 -11.33 20.95 -18.66
C SER A 24 -10.06 20.62 -19.44
N ALA A 25 -8.94 20.34 -18.76
CA ALA A 25 -7.68 19.94 -19.40
C ALA A 25 -7.82 18.62 -20.18
N ILE A 26 -8.49 17.61 -19.61
CA ILE A 26 -8.72 16.33 -20.30
C ILE A 26 -9.61 16.53 -21.53
N ILE A 27 -10.68 17.32 -21.43
CA ILE A 27 -11.52 17.63 -22.59
C ILE A 27 -10.71 18.37 -23.66
N PHE A 28 -9.82 19.28 -23.25
CA PHE A 28 -8.93 19.97 -24.18
C PHE A 28 -8.00 19.00 -24.91
N PHE A 29 -7.37 18.05 -24.20
CA PHE A 29 -6.52 17.01 -24.80
C PHE A 29 -7.29 16.15 -25.82
N LEU A 30 -8.49 15.69 -25.46
CA LEU A 30 -9.37 14.92 -26.35
C LEU A 30 -9.79 15.67 -27.63
N VAL A 31 -9.77 17.00 -27.62
CA VAL A 31 -10.04 17.79 -28.83
C VAL A 31 -8.74 18.09 -29.58
N LEU A 32 -7.64 18.26 -28.87
CA LEU A 32 -6.33 18.57 -29.40
C LEU A 32 -5.74 17.39 -30.20
N ASN A 33 -5.86 16.16 -29.70
CA ASN A 33 -5.21 14.98 -30.28
C ASN A 33 -5.59 14.68 -31.74
N PRO A 34 -6.89 14.69 -32.13
CA PRO A 34 -7.26 14.51 -33.53
C PRO A 34 -6.75 15.63 -34.44
N ILE A 35 -6.72 16.88 -33.92
CA ILE A 35 -6.23 18.04 -34.66
C ILE A 35 -4.71 17.91 -34.90
N LEU A 36 -3.95 17.50 -33.89
CA LEU A 36 -2.51 17.26 -34.00
C LEU A 36 -2.22 16.14 -34.98
N LEU A 37 -3.02 15.07 -34.96
CA LEU A 37 -2.84 13.95 -35.90
C LEU A 37 -2.95 14.41 -37.36
N HIS A 38 -3.94 15.25 -37.66
CA HIS A 38 -4.15 15.76 -39.02
C HIS A 38 -3.15 16.85 -39.45
N THR A 39 -2.58 17.61 -38.51
CA THR A 39 -1.72 18.77 -38.82
C THR A 39 -0.22 18.47 -38.71
N LEU A 40 0.19 17.67 -37.73
CA LEU A 40 1.60 17.38 -37.40
C LEU A 40 1.98 15.92 -37.64
N GLY A 41 1.00 15.05 -37.93
CA GLY A 41 1.20 13.63 -38.22
C GLY A 41 1.34 12.75 -36.97
N PRO A 42 1.46 11.43 -37.16
CA PRO A 42 1.39 10.44 -36.08
C PRO A 42 2.59 10.48 -35.13
N TYR A 43 3.79 10.80 -35.62
CA TYR A 43 5.01 10.81 -34.80
C TYR A 43 4.96 11.87 -33.68
N ILE A 44 4.63 13.12 -34.02
CA ILE A 44 4.54 14.21 -33.04
C ILE A 44 3.35 13.99 -32.10
N THR A 45 2.21 13.57 -32.65
CA THR A 45 1.00 13.30 -31.87
C THR A 45 1.23 12.19 -30.83
N GLY A 46 1.99 11.15 -31.17
CA GLY A 46 2.38 10.10 -30.22
C GLY A 46 3.18 10.64 -29.04
N TRP A 47 4.14 11.54 -29.28
CA TRP A 47 4.90 12.18 -28.20
C TRP A 47 4.03 13.09 -27.32
N VAL A 48 3.09 13.82 -27.92
CA VAL A 48 2.14 14.64 -27.17
C VAL A 48 1.26 13.75 -26.29
N LEU A 49 0.71 12.67 -26.83
CA LEU A 49 -0.07 11.70 -26.03
C LEU A 49 0.72 11.12 -24.85
N ILE A 50 1.99 10.81 -25.02
CA ILE A 50 2.84 10.34 -23.92
C ILE A 50 2.94 11.41 -22.82
N ILE A 51 3.14 12.67 -23.19
CA ILE A 51 3.22 13.79 -22.25
C ILE A 51 1.89 13.98 -21.52
N GLU A 52 0.77 13.93 -22.24
CA GLU A 52 -0.58 14.01 -21.66
C GLU A 52 -0.84 12.84 -20.70
N PHE A 53 -0.42 11.63 -21.07
CA PHE A 53 -0.54 10.45 -20.23
C PHE A 53 0.27 10.61 -18.92
N ILE A 54 1.53 11.07 -19.00
CA ILE A 54 2.34 11.37 -17.81
C ILE A 54 1.66 12.43 -16.93
N PHE A 55 1.07 13.46 -17.53
CA PHE A 55 0.30 14.46 -16.79
C PHE A 55 -0.90 13.82 -16.06
N THR A 56 -1.63 12.89 -16.69
CA THR A 56 -2.72 12.16 -16.01
C THR A 56 -2.22 11.27 -14.87
N LEU A 57 -1.06 10.62 -15.03
CA LEU A 57 -0.42 9.80 -13.98
C LEU A 57 -0.04 10.68 -12.76
N ALA A 58 0.57 11.84 -13.02
CA ALA A 58 0.96 12.78 -11.97
C ALA A 58 -0.27 13.28 -11.17
N MET A 59 -1.38 13.53 -11.86
CA MET A 59 -2.63 13.98 -11.23
C MET A 59 -3.36 12.87 -10.48
N ALA A 60 -3.23 11.62 -10.90
CA ALA A 60 -3.82 10.49 -10.20
C ALA A 60 -3.27 10.27 -8.77
N LEU A 61 -2.07 10.76 -8.48
CA LEU A 61 -1.51 10.78 -7.12
C LEU A 61 -2.31 11.68 -6.16
N ARG A 62 -3.06 12.66 -6.69
CA ARG A 62 -3.92 13.57 -5.91
C ARG A 62 -5.42 13.30 -6.10
N CYS A 63 -5.81 12.78 -7.26
CA CYS A 63 -7.20 12.65 -7.69
C CYS A 63 -7.49 11.23 -8.19
N TYR A 64 -7.23 10.22 -7.35
CA TYR A 64 -7.65 8.84 -7.60
C TYR A 64 -9.16 8.84 -7.94
N PRO A 65 -9.64 8.24 -9.05
CA PRO A 65 -9.04 7.22 -9.92
C PRO A 65 -8.51 7.69 -11.31
N LEU A 66 -7.61 6.89 -11.91
CA LEU A 66 -6.89 7.11 -13.19
C LEU A 66 -7.76 7.03 -14.47
N GLN A 67 -9.05 7.32 -14.41
CA GLN A 67 -9.99 7.13 -15.53
C GLN A 67 -9.65 7.98 -16.77
N SER A 68 -9.02 9.12 -16.55
CA SER A 68 -8.64 10.08 -17.59
C SER A 68 -7.52 9.57 -18.51
N GLY A 69 -6.52 8.86 -17.98
CA GLY A 69 -5.48 8.24 -18.80
C GLY A 69 -6.05 7.14 -19.72
N GLY A 70 -7.02 6.36 -19.22
CA GLY A 70 -7.74 5.37 -20.03
C GLY A 70 -8.57 6.01 -21.15
N LEU A 71 -9.15 7.18 -20.92
CA LEU A 71 -9.87 7.96 -21.94
C LEU A 71 -8.96 8.35 -23.10
N LEU A 72 -7.75 8.85 -22.82
CA LEU A 72 -6.74 9.16 -23.84
C LEU A 72 -6.26 7.91 -24.59
N ALA A 73 -6.12 6.78 -23.90
CA ALA A 73 -5.76 5.52 -24.56
C ALA A 73 -6.85 5.01 -25.51
N ILE A 74 -8.12 5.11 -25.13
CA ILE A 74 -9.25 4.77 -26.00
C ILE A 74 -9.31 5.70 -27.20
N GLU A 75 -9.09 7.00 -26.99
CA GLU A 75 -8.99 7.97 -28.07
C GLU A 75 -7.86 7.59 -29.05
N ALA A 76 -6.67 7.26 -28.56
CA ALA A 76 -5.53 6.89 -29.39
C ALA A 76 -5.85 5.72 -30.34
N ILE A 77 -6.64 4.75 -29.86
CA ILE A 77 -7.15 3.65 -30.67
C ILE A 77 -8.20 4.15 -31.67
N ALA A 78 -9.13 4.99 -31.23
CA ALA A 78 -10.21 5.52 -32.07
C ALA A 78 -9.71 6.39 -33.23
N ILE A 79 -8.65 7.18 -33.01
CA ILE A 79 -8.00 8.00 -34.05
C ILE A 79 -7.00 7.20 -34.91
N GLY A 80 -6.82 5.90 -34.62
CA GLY A 80 -6.00 4.99 -35.43
C GLY A 80 -4.49 5.05 -35.16
N MET A 81 -4.05 5.54 -33.99
CA MET A 81 -2.63 5.54 -33.62
C MET A 81 -2.15 4.18 -33.08
N ALA A 82 -3.07 3.33 -32.62
CA ALA A 82 -2.78 1.95 -32.21
C ALA A 82 -3.95 1.04 -32.58
N SER A 83 -3.66 -0.22 -32.91
CA SER A 83 -4.72 -1.20 -33.16
C SER A 83 -5.16 -1.86 -31.85
N PRO A 84 -6.45 -2.25 -31.71
CA PRO A 84 -6.91 -3.00 -30.53
C PRO A 84 -6.16 -4.32 -30.32
N ALA A 85 -5.71 -4.96 -31.41
CA ALA A 85 -4.98 -6.23 -31.36
C ALA A 85 -3.58 -6.04 -30.75
N ASP A 86 -2.87 -4.97 -31.13
CA ASP A 86 -1.55 -4.67 -30.57
C ASP A 86 -1.65 -4.35 -29.08
N VAL A 87 -2.67 -3.56 -28.69
CA VAL A 87 -2.92 -3.23 -27.27
C VAL A 87 -3.24 -4.49 -26.46
N LEU A 88 -4.04 -5.41 -27.00
CA LEU A 88 -4.34 -6.67 -26.33
C LEU A 88 -3.07 -7.52 -26.14
N HIS A 89 -2.22 -7.61 -27.15
CA HIS A 89 -0.96 -8.35 -27.07
C HIS A 89 -0.03 -7.80 -25.99
N GLU A 90 0.10 -6.46 -25.91
CA GLU A 90 0.88 -5.80 -24.86
C GLU A 90 0.28 -6.03 -23.46
N ILE A 91 -1.05 -6.04 -23.33
CA ILE A 91 -1.72 -6.37 -22.07
C ILE A 91 -1.40 -7.80 -21.65
N GLU A 92 -1.48 -8.77 -22.57
CA GLU A 92 -1.17 -10.18 -22.28
C GLU A 92 0.26 -10.38 -21.78
N LEU A 93 1.24 -9.71 -22.40
CA LEU A 93 2.64 -9.76 -21.99
C LEU A 93 2.87 -9.18 -20.58
N ASN A 94 2.10 -8.16 -20.20
CA ASN A 94 2.23 -7.48 -18.90
C ASN A 94 1.28 -8.03 -17.83
N LEU A 95 0.31 -8.87 -18.19
CA LEU A 95 -0.66 -9.49 -17.29
C LEU A 95 0.02 -10.23 -16.13
N PRO A 96 1.09 -11.03 -16.33
CA PRO A 96 1.80 -11.68 -15.23
C PRO A 96 2.33 -10.70 -14.17
N VAL A 97 2.83 -9.53 -14.61
CA VAL A 97 3.34 -8.50 -13.69
C VAL A 97 2.20 -7.87 -12.90
N ILE A 98 1.07 -7.56 -13.57
CA ILE A 98 -0.12 -7.02 -12.89
C ILE A 98 -0.66 -8.04 -11.87
N LEU A 99 -0.76 -9.32 -12.25
CA LEU A 99 -1.18 -10.38 -11.33
C LEU A 99 -0.21 -10.54 -10.17
N LEU A 100 1.11 -10.46 -10.41
CA LEU A 100 2.11 -10.50 -9.35
C LEU A 100 1.93 -9.33 -8.38
N LEU A 101 1.70 -8.11 -8.87
CA LEU A 101 1.44 -6.93 -8.03
C LEU A 101 0.14 -7.08 -7.22
N VAL A 102 -0.95 -7.54 -7.85
CA VAL A 102 -2.22 -7.78 -7.16
C VAL A 102 -2.08 -8.87 -6.10
N PHE A 103 -1.42 -9.98 -6.45
CA PHE A 103 -1.13 -11.08 -5.53
C PHE A 103 -0.24 -10.62 -4.38
N MET A 104 0.80 -9.83 -4.66
CA MET A 104 1.68 -9.27 -3.65
C MET A 104 0.91 -8.37 -2.68
N VAL A 105 0.12 -7.42 -3.18
CA VAL A 105 -0.69 -6.53 -2.32
C VAL A 105 -1.68 -7.35 -1.49
N ALA A 106 -2.46 -8.24 -2.12
CA ALA A 106 -3.41 -9.10 -1.42
C ALA A 106 -2.71 -10.00 -0.38
N GLY A 107 -1.55 -10.54 -0.73
CA GLY A 107 -0.70 -11.36 0.14
C GLY A 107 -0.25 -10.59 1.37
N ILE A 108 0.22 -9.35 1.24
CA ILE A 108 0.61 -8.50 2.38
C ILE A 108 -0.58 -8.29 3.32
N TYR A 109 -1.75 -7.93 2.80
CA TYR A 109 -2.95 -7.69 3.63
C TYR A 109 -3.38 -8.96 4.39
N PHE A 110 -3.45 -10.10 3.70
CA PHE A 110 -3.77 -11.39 4.31
C PHE A 110 -2.76 -11.77 5.39
N MET A 111 -1.47 -11.66 5.07
CA MET A 111 -0.41 -12.09 5.96
C MET A 111 -0.26 -11.20 7.18
N LYS A 112 -0.53 -9.89 7.06
CA LYS A 112 -0.56 -8.97 8.21
C LYS A 112 -1.54 -9.45 9.27
N ASP A 113 -2.77 -9.81 8.86
CA ASP A 113 -3.81 -10.24 9.80
C ASP A 113 -3.48 -11.63 10.39
N LEU A 114 -2.96 -12.54 9.56
CA LEU A 114 -2.49 -13.87 10.02
C LEU A 114 -1.33 -13.76 11.01
N LEU A 115 -0.34 -12.91 10.74
CA LEU A 115 0.81 -12.63 11.60
C LEU A 115 0.36 -12.05 12.94
N LEU A 116 -0.51 -11.03 12.91
CA LEU A 116 -1.02 -10.39 14.11
C LEU A 116 -1.79 -11.39 14.99
N PHE A 117 -2.64 -12.22 14.39
CA PHE A 117 -3.35 -13.29 15.09
C PHE A 117 -2.37 -14.32 15.70
N THR A 118 -1.41 -14.80 14.91
CA THR A 118 -0.45 -15.83 15.33
C THR A 118 0.45 -15.33 16.46
N PHE A 119 0.97 -14.12 16.34
CA PHE A 119 1.82 -13.51 17.37
C PHE A 119 1.06 -13.21 18.66
N THR A 120 -0.19 -12.73 18.57
CA THR A 120 -1.04 -12.55 19.76
C THR A 120 -1.27 -13.87 20.49
N LYS A 121 -1.52 -14.94 19.73
CA LYS A 121 -1.74 -16.26 20.32
C LYS A 121 -0.45 -16.84 20.92
N LEU A 122 0.70 -16.66 20.27
CA LEU A 122 2.01 -17.08 20.77
C LEU A 122 2.34 -16.39 22.10
N LEU A 123 2.20 -15.07 22.15
CA LEU A 123 2.50 -14.27 23.34
C LEU A 123 1.57 -14.59 24.52
N THR A 124 0.31 -14.92 24.26
CA THR A 124 -0.65 -15.26 25.33
C THR A 124 -0.57 -16.71 25.81
N ASN A 125 -0.18 -17.65 24.95
CA ASN A 125 -0.08 -19.07 25.33
C ASN A 125 1.29 -19.47 25.88
N VAL A 126 2.39 -18.87 25.41
CA VAL A 126 3.74 -19.34 25.75
C VAL A 126 4.28 -18.59 26.96
N ARG A 127 4.50 -19.32 28.06
CA ARG A 127 5.01 -18.80 29.33
C ARG A 127 6.54 -18.62 29.37
N SER A 128 7.28 -19.28 28.45
CA SER A 128 8.76 -19.32 28.47
C SER A 128 9.39 -18.40 27.43
N LYS A 129 10.33 -17.54 27.86
CA LYS A 129 11.05 -16.58 27.00
C LYS A 129 11.78 -17.27 25.84
N THR A 130 12.49 -18.37 26.10
CA THR A 130 13.31 -19.06 25.09
C THR A 130 12.47 -19.77 24.04
N ALA A 131 11.41 -20.48 24.48
CA ALA A 131 10.48 -21.16 23.58
C ALA A 131 9.74 -20.16 22.69
N LEU A 132 9.36 -19.00 23.25
CA LEU A 132 8.69 -17.93 22.54
C LEU A 132 9.59 -17.35 21.42
N SER A 133 10.86 -17.04 21.71
CA SER A 133 11.80 -16.53 20.70
C SER A 133 12.07 -17.54 19.58
N LEU A 134 12.19 -18.83 19.90
CA LEU A 134 12.37 -19.90 18.91
C LEU A 134 11.14 -20.06 18.00
N MET A 135 9.94 -20.05 18.56
CA MET A 135 8.71 -20.11 17.78
C MET A 135 8.53 -18.88 16.89
N PHE A 136 8.87 -17.69 17.40
CA PHE A 136 8.84 -16.47 16.61
C PHE A 136 9.80 -16.53 15.41
N CYS A 137 11.02 -17.00 15.61
CA CYS A 137 11.99 -17.20 14.54
C CYS A 137 11.48 -18.19 13.48
N GLY A 138 10.95 -19.34 13.92
CA GLY A 138 10.42 -20.36 13.00
C GLY A 138 9.21 -19.87 12.20
N VAL A 139 8.27 -19.18 12.85
CA VAL A 139 7.10 -18.59 12.20
C VAL A 139 7.51 -17.51 11.21
N ALA A 140 8.45 -16.62 11.58
CA ALA A 140 8.98 -15.60 10.68
C ALA A 140 9.71 -16.20 9.47
N ALA A 141 10.47 -17.29 9.65
CA ALA A 141 11.15 -17.98 8.56
C ALA A 141 10.17 -18.63 7.57
N VAL A 142 9.15 -19.32 8.07
CA VAL A 142 8.10 -19.92 7.23
C VAL A 142 7.34 -18.83 6.47
N LEU A 143 7.00 -17.72 7.13
CA LEU A 143 6.24 -16.62 6.51
C LEU A 143 7.07 -15.85 5.48
N SER A 144 8.39 -15.78 5.66
CA SER A 144 9.31 -15.15 4.71
C SER A 144 9.49 -15.94 3.41
N ALA A 145 9.06 -17.20 3.35
CA ALA A 145 9.04 -17.94 2.09
C ALA A 145 7.92 -17.45 1.13
N PHE A 146 6.90 -16.80 1.68
CA PHE A 146 5.72 -16.36 0.93
C PHE A 146 5.63 -14.83 0.80
N LEU A 147 6.48 -14.09 1.52
CA LEU A 147 6.47 -12.64 1.57
C LEU A 147 7.85 -12.06 1.33
N ASP A 148 7.87 -10.86 0.78
CA ASP A 148 9.08 -10.05 0.74
C ASP A 148 9.59 -9.74 2.16
N ALA A 149 10.92 -9.74 2.31
CA ALA A 149 11.60 -9.58 3.59
C ALA A 149 11.25 -8.24 4.28
N LEU A 150 11.10 -7.15 3.50
CA LEU A 150 10.75 -5.84 4.05
C LEU A 150 9.32 -5.84 4.62
N THR A 151 8.42 -6.60 4.01
CA THR A 151 7.04 -6.75 4.49
C THR A 151 7.00 -7.47 5.84
N VAL A 152 7.71 -8.59 5.97
CA VAL A 152 7.72 -9.38 7.22
C VAL A 152 8.24 -8.53 8.38
N ILE A 153 9.34 -7.80 8.16
CA ILE A 153 9.91 -6.89 9.17
C ILE A 153 8.93 -5.77 9.53
N ALA A 154 8.28 -5.14 8.53
CA ALA A 154 7.31 -4.08 8.77
C ALA A 154 6.11 -4.56 9.62
N VAL A 155 5.59 -5.76 9.35
CA VAL A 155 4.50 -6.34 10.15
C VAL A 155 4.96 -6.64 11.57
N VAL A 156 6.15 -7.20 11.76
CA VAL A 156 6.70 -7.47 13.10
C VAL A 156 6.87 -6.18 13.90
N ILE A 157 7.37 -5.11 13.28
CA ILE A 157 7.48 -3.79 13.91
C ILE A 157 6.08 -3.27 14.32
N ALA A 158 5.09 -3.35 13.43
CA ALA A 158 3.72 -2.90 13.73
C ALA A 158 3.13 -3.65 14.94
N VAL A 159 3.38 -4.96 15.03
CA VAL A 159 2.96 -5.80 16.16
C VAL A 159 3.71 -5.42 17.45
N ALA A 160 5.03 -5.25 17.40
CA ALA A 160 5.84 -4.84 18.55
C ALA A 160 5.40 -3.47 19.11
N VAL A 161 5.15 -2.50 18.22
CA VAL A 161 4.64 -1.17 18.59
C VAL A 161 3.22 -1.27 19.16
N GLY A 162 2.36 -2.11 18.58
CA GLY A 162 1.02 -2.37 19.10
C GLY A 162 1.04 -2.91 20.53
N PHE A 163 1.89 -3.90 20.80
CA PHE A 163 2.06 -4.45 22.15
C PHE A 163 2.64 -3.44 23.14
N TYR A 164 3.64 -2.65 22.71
CA TYR A 164 4.16 -1.55 23.50
C TYR A 164 3.06 -0.55 23.91
N GLY A 165 2.18 -0.18 22.97
CA GLY A 165 1.06 0.69 23.25
C GLY A 165 0.06 0.10 24.26
N ILE A 166 -0.27 -1.19 24.14
CA ILE A 166 -1.18 -1.88 25.08
C ILE A 166 -0.57 -1.95 26.49
N TYR A 167 0.69 -2.37 26.60
CA TYR A 167 1.39 -2.47 27.88
C TYR A 167 1.56 -1.11 28.55
N HIS A 168 2.00 -0.10 27.80
CA HIS A 168 2.13 1.27 28.30
C HIS A 168 0.77 1.82 28.75
N ARG A 169 -0.31 1.57 28.01
CA ARG A 169 -1.66 2.01 28.40
C ARG A 169 -2.17 1.30 29.65
N ALA A 170 -2.03 -0.02 29.73
CA ALA A 170 -2.43 -0.80 30.90
C ALA A 170 -1.66 -0.37 32.16
N ALA A 171 -0.34 -0.19 32.06
CA ALA A 171 0.47 0.24 33.17
C ALA A 171 0.22 1.71 33.57
N SER A 172 0.05 2.62 32.60
CA SER A 172 -0.30 4.02 32.88
C SER A 172 -1.68 4.18 33.54
N SER A 173 -2.63 3.27 33.27
CA SER A 173 -3.95 3.29 33.91
C SER A 173 -3.92 2.87 35.38
N GLN A 174 -2.94 2.04 35.78
CA GLN A 174 -2.69 1.70 37.18
C GLN A 174 -2.01 2.84 37.95
N HIS A 175 -1.24 3.69 37.27
CA HIS A 175 -0.51 4.79 37.91
C HIS A 175 -1.42 5.93 38.40
N ASN A 176 -2.62 6.10 37.83
CA ASN A 176 -3.57 7.15 38.22
C ASN A 176 -4.35 6.85 39.53
N GLY A 177 -4.19 5.67 40.13
CA GLY A 177 -4.86 5.27 41.37
C GLY A 177 -3.88 5.03 42.51
N GLU A 178 -3.62 6.08 43.30
CA GLU A 178 -3.09 6.04 44.68
C GLU A 178 -1.64 5.55 44.96
N VAL A 179 -0.82 6.51 45.41
CA VAL A 179 0.18 6.46 46.52
C VAL A 179 1.60 5.92 46.22
N ASN A 180 2.60 6.80 46.46
CA ASN A 180 4.07 6.65 46.49
C ASN A 180 4.82 6.69 45.13
N GLU A 181 4.99 7.90 44.59
CA GLU A 181 5.60 8.19 43.27
C GLU A 181 7.09 7.81 43.13
N GLU A 182 7.88 7.78 44.22
CA GLU A 182 9.33 7.59 44.09
C GLU A 182 9.80 6.11 44.06
N LYS A 183 9.14 5.20 44.78
CA LYS A 183 9.53 3.76 44.79
C LYS A 183 8.80 2.92 43.74
N PHE A 184 7.57 3.32 43.37
CA PHE A 184 6.81 2.62 42.32
C PHE A 184 7.31 3.00 40.92
N GLY A 185 7.82 4.22 40.74
CA GLY A 185 8.37 4.71 39.48
C GLY A 185 9.64 3.96 39.02
N ASP A 186 10.51 3.56 39.95
CA ASP A 186 11.75 2.84 39.61
C ASP A 186 11.48 1.38 39.18
N HIS A 187 10.63 0.65 39.91
CA HIS A 187 10.22 -0.70 39.49
C HIS A 187 9.46 -0.69 38.15
N TYR A 188 8.62 0.31 37.92
CA TYR A 188 7.92 0.48 36.63
C TYR A 188 8.90 0.75 35.48
N ARG A 189 9.89 1.62 35.69
CA ARG A 189 10.93 1.89 34.67
C ARG A 189 11.72 0.64 34.34
N GLU A 190 12.06 -0.14 35.36
CA GLU A 190 12.81 -1.38 35.20
C GLU A 190 12.02 -2.44 34.40
N ASP A 191 10.74 -2.63 34.71
CA ASP A 191 9.84 -3.53 33.97
C ASP A 191 9.63 -3.08 32.52
N LEU A 192 9.48 -1.78 32.30
CA LEU A 192 9.29 -1.21 30.97
C LEU A 192 10.54 -1.33 30.11
N ASP A 193 11.72 -1.13 30.68
CA ASP A 193 13.00 -1.34 29.98
C ASP A 193 13.25 -2.82 29.71
N GLN A 194 12.86 -3.71 30.62
CA GLN A 194 12.92 -5.16 30.40
C GLN A 194 11.97 -5.60 29.27
N PHE A 195 10.76 -5.03 29.21
CA PHE A 195 9.81 -5.25 28.13
C PHE A 195 10.31 -4.70 26.78
N ARG A 196 10.92 -3.50 26.77
CA ARG A 196 11.58 -2.95 25.57
C ARG A 196 12.73 -3.82 25.10
N GLY A 197 13.51 -4.38 26.03
CA GLY A 197 14.54 -5.37 25.74
C GLY A 197 13.96 -6.62 25.09
N PHE A 198 12.85 -7.15 25.62
CA PHE A 198 12.13 -8.27 25.03
C PHE A 198 11.64 -7.97 23.59
N LEU A 199 11.06 -6.80 23.34
CA LEU A 199 10.62 -6.42 21.99
C LEU A 199 11.79 -6.29 21.00
N ARG A 200 12.95 -5.80 21.45
CA ARG A 200 14.17 -5.75 20.62
C ARG A 200 14.68 -7.14 20.27
N ASP A 201 14.76 -8.04 21.26
CA ASP A 201 15.11 -9.45 21.04
C ASP A 201 14.15 -10.09 20.03
N LEU A 202 12.85 -9.85 20.17
CA LEU A 202 11.80 -10.37 19.30
C LEU A 202 11.99 -9.93 17.85
N MET A 203 12.21 -8.63 17.62
CA MET A 203 12.46 -8.07 16.29
C MET A 203 13.74 -8.63 15.66
N MET A 204 14.78 -8.84 16.47
CA MET A 204 16.05 -9.42 16.00
C MET A 204 15.85 -10.88 15.55
N HIS A 205 15.14 -11.70 16.33
CA HIS A 205 14.85 -13.10 15.97
C HIS A 205 13.93 -13.18 14.75
N ALA A 206 12.97 -12.28 14.62
CA ALA A 206 12.14 -12.21 13.43
C ALA A 206 12.95 -11.84 12.19
N GLY A 207 13.86 -10.86 12.28
CA GLY A 207 14.75 -10.48 11.19
C GLY A 207 15.70 -11.60 10.77
N VAL A 208 16.27 -12.33 11.73
CA VAL A 208 17.07 -13.54 11.45
C VAL A 208 16.22 -14.63 10.80
N GLY A 209 15.01 -14.86 11.31
CA GLY A 209 14.04 -15.79 10.71
C GLY A 209 13.73 -15.42 9.26
N THR A 210 13.47 -14.15 8.99
CA THR A 210 13.24 -13.64 7.63
C THR A 210 14.45 -13.87 6.72
N ALA A 211 15.67 -13.57 7.18
CA ALA A 211 16.88 -13.86 6.40
C ALA A 211 17.07 -15.35 6.12
N LEU A 212 16.80 -16.22 7.10
CA LEU A 212 16.85 -17.68 6.93
C LEU A 212 15.80 -18.17 5.92
N GLY A 213 14.58 -17.63 5.99
CA GLY A 213 13.52 -17.96 5.04
C GLY A 213 13.88 -17.56 3.62
N GLY A 214 14.37 -16.33 3.43
CA GLY A 214 14.76 -15.80 2.12
C GLY A 214 15.96 -16.51 1.48
N VAL A 215 16.88 -17.09 2.26
CA VAL A 215 17.98 -17.93 1.71
C VAL A 215 17.51 -19.32 1.31
N CYS A 216 16.44 -19.83 1.94
CA CYS A 216 15.90 -21.15 1.65
C CYS A 216 14.98 -21.20 0.41
N THR A 217 14.52 -20.03 -0.08
CA THR A 217 13.64 -19.88 -1.24
C THR A 217 14.36 -19.30 -2.44
#